data_AF-A0A843S4T1-F1
#
_entry.id   AF-A0A843S4T1-F1
#
_cell.length_a   1.000
_cell.length_b   1.000
_cell.length_c   1.000
_cell.angle_alpha   90.00
_cell.angle_beta   90.00
_cell.angle_gamma   90.00
#
_symmetry.space_group_name_H-M   'P 1'
#
loop_
_entity.id
_entity.type
_entity.pdbx_description
1 polymer ?
#
loop_
_entity_poly.entity_id
_entity_poly.type
_entity_poly.pdbx_seq_one_letter_code
_entity_poly.pdbx_strand_id
1 'polypeptide(L)'
;MQWRLADGRTSSSQRRCSRMPAGSFASPSTNRRSQGERSRSPRLEGILPDGRMTMFPNPRWRADRADACWRALWHAAVVPRASDNGRSVNFLQNALMSPIVHMTTWILGLFCCWLLSSAGVPAQEAQFDIYVLMGQSNMAGRGEITQQYRAQEHPEVYMLNKELEWVRARHPLHFDKPKIAGVGLGLAFGIAMAEADPDKKIGLVPCAVGGTRIAQWKPGAFDETTRTHPYDDAVRRIREAMKHGTVKGILWHQGEGDRKSAAAYLPQLIELIGRLRTVTQNDKLPFVAGELGRYMKSHEHFNTVIADLPARTSNTAVVSSEGLTHTGDGTHFDSDSLHELGKRYAQAMARLLNEPVPE
;
A
#
# COMPACT_ATOMS: atom_id res chain seq x y z
N MET A 1 61.91 19.36 3.60
CA MET A 1 61.81 20.61 4.38
C MET A 1 61.23 20.25 5.74
N GLN A 2 62.09 19.98 6.72
CA GLN A 2 61.74 19.70 8.12
C GLN A 2 61.44 21.02 8.87
N TRP A 3 60.98 20.89 10.13
CA TRP A 3 60.83 21.85 11.25
C TRP A 3 59.37 21.92 11.70
N ARG A 4 58.98 21.81 12.98
CA ARG A 4 59.55 21.23 14.21
C ARG A 4 58.37 21.19 15.20
N LEU A 5 58.25 20.13 15.99
CA LEU A 5 57.37 20.07 17.16
C LEU A 5 57.92 20.94 18.29
N ALA A 6 57.03 21.53 19.09
CA ALA A 6 57.34 22.13 20.38
C ALA A 6 56.37 21.59 21.45
N ASP A 7 56.94 20.89 22.42
CA ASP A 7 56.33 20.49 23.69
C ASP A 7 56.24 21.69 24.65
N GLY A 8 55.25 21.66 25.56
CA GLY A 8 55.17 22.57 26.71
C GLY A 8 54.13 22.14 27.74
N ARG A 9 54.59 21.74 28.92
CA ARG A 9 53.87 21.07 30.02
C ARG A 9 53.09 22.00 30.96
N THR A 10 52.08 21.39 31.62
CA THR A 10 51.63 21.51 33.03
C THR A 10 51.09 22.84 33.60
N SER A 11 49.88 22.81 34.17
CA SER A 11 49.71 22.77 35.65
C SER A 11 48.25 22.58 36.09
N SER A 12 48.12 21.90 37.22
CA SER A 12 46.94 21.56 38.00
C SER A 12 46.40 22.73 38.83
N SER A 13 45.08 22.79 39.07
CA SER A 13 44.57 23.25 40.37
C SER A 13 43.27 22.54 40.77
N GLN A 14 43.32 21.90 41.93
CA GLN A 14 42.18 21.46 42.73
C GLN A 14 41.57 22.67 43.46
N ARG A 15 40.26 22.66 43.72
CA ARG A 15 39.67 23.13 44.98
C ARG A 15 38.34 22.41 45.28
N ARG A 16 38.17 22.11 46.57
CA ARG A 16 37.18 21.24 47.21
C ARG A 16 35.90 21.98 47.67
N CYS A 17 34.82 21.19 47.71
CA CYS A 17 33.77 20.99 48.73
C CYS A 17 32.99 22.15 49.39
N SER A 18 31.65 21.99 49.40
CA SER A 18 30.77 22.04 50.59
C SER A 18 29.44 21.32 50.25
N ARG A 19 29.16 20.12 50.79
CA ARG A 19 28.33 19.76 51.97
C ARG A 19 26.82 20.10 51.90
N MET A 20 26.01 19.04 52.04
CA MET A 20 24.53 18.93 52.13
C MET A 20 23.94 19.47 53.45
N PRO A 21 22.61 19.38 53.68
CA PRO A 21 22.08 18.19 54.38
C PRO A 21 20.73 17.65 53.86
N ALA A 22 20.32 16.56 54.49
CA ALA A 22 19.33 15.56 54.10
C ALA A 22 17.96 15.68 54.82
N GLY A 23 17.00 14.89 54.34
CA GLY A 23 15.76 14.48 55.01
C GLY A 23 14.79 13.91 53.96
N SER A 24 14.08 12.79 54.11
CA SER A 24 13.96 11.79 55.17
C SER A 24 13.18 10.59 54.59
N PHE A 25 13.46 9.40 55.13
CA PHE A 25 12.82 8.11 54.87
C PHE A 25 11.30 8.07 55.09
N ALA A 26 10.57 7.27 54.28
CA ALA A 26 9.54 6.34 54.77
C ALA A 26 9.00 5.40 53.66
N SER A 27 9.13 4.10 53.91
CA SER A 27 8.30 2.95 53.48
C SER A 27 8.46 1.93 54.65
N PRO A 28 7.61 0.91 54.87
CA PRO A 28 6.63 0.28 53.97
C PRO A 28 5.28 -0.10 54.66
N SER A 29 4.28 -0.57 53.90
CA SER A 29 3.36 -1.60 54.42
C SER A 29 2.62 -2.33 53.30
N THR A 30 2.52 -3.64 53.51
CA THR A 30 2.08 -4.74 52.66
C THR A 30 0.60 -5.10 52.83
N ASN A 31 0.14 -6.01 51.96
CA ASN A 31 -1.07 -6.85 52.02
C ASN A 31 -2.41 -6.14 51.71
N ARG A 32 -3.24 -6.63 50.78
CA ARG A 32 -3.78 -7.98 50.78
C ARG A 32 -4.32 -8.35 49.37
N ARG A 33 -3.77 -9.42 48.77
CA ARG A 33 -4.42 -10.16 47.67
C ARG A 33 -5.46 -11.08 48.30
N SER A 34 -6.73 -10.95 47.90
CA SER A 34 -7.71 -12.03 48.01
C SER A 34 -7.66 -12.86 46.74
N GLN A 35 -7.25 -14.13 46.87
CA GLN A 35 -7.66 -15.15 45.92
C GLN A 35 -9.10 -15.54 46.23
N GLY A 36 -9.90 -15.71 45.18
CA GLY A 36 -11.26 -16.19 45.29
C GLY A 36 -11.88 -16.40 43.92
N GLU A 37 -11.99 -17.67 43.56
CA GLU A 37 -13.03 -18.24 42.70
C GLU A 37 -12.82 -18.36 41.18
N ARG A 38 -12.82 -19.64 40.80
CA ARG A 38 -13.09 -20.20 39.48
C ARG A 38 -14.55 -19.97 39.12
N SER A 39 -14.83 -19.59 37.88
CA SER A 39 -16.02 -20.03 37.14
C SER A 39 -15.79 -19.68 35.66
N ARG A 40 -15.54 -20.70 34.82
CA ARG A 40 -16.52 -21.21 33.84
C ARG A 40 -17.20 -20.09 33.05
N SER A 41 -16.75 -19.95 31.81
CA SER A 41 -17.47 -19.36 30.68
C SER A 41 -18.94 -19.79 30.64
N PRO A 42 -19.83 -18.85 30.28
CA PRO A 42 -20.98 -19.17 29.46
C PRO A 42 -20.87 -18.48 28.10
N ARG A 43 -20.92 -19.33 27.10
CA ARG A 43 -21.32 -19.07 25.71
C ARG A 43 -22.63 -18.28 25.71
N LEU A 44 -22.63 -17.06 25.17
CA LEU A 44 -23.87 -16.32 24.89
C LEU A 44 -24.40 -16.77 23.53
N GLU A 45 -25.21 -17.84 23.58
CA GLU A 45 -26.19 -18.15 22.55
C GLU A 45 -27.44 -17.30 22.83
N GLY A 46 -27.72 -16.33 21.94
CA GLY A 46 -28.98 -15.59 21.92
C GLY A 46 -29.93 -16.23 20.92
N ILE A 47 -30.94 -16.94 21.43
CA ILE A 47 -32.07 -17.49 20.67
C ILE A 47 -33.10 -16.37 20.46
N LEU A 48 -33.50 -16.14 19.21
CA LEU A 48 -34.66 -15.30 18.84
C LEU A 48 -35.94 -16.15 18.82
N PRO A 49 -37.09 -15.60 19.28
CA PRO A 49 -38.34 -16.34 19.38
C PRO A 49 -39.23 -16.11 18.15
N ASP A 50 -38.83 -16.61 16.99
CA ASP A 50 -39.73 -16.90 15.89
C ASP A 50 -39.08 -17.89 14.91
N GLY A 51 -39.63 -19.10 14.82
CA GLY A 51 -39.09 -20.19 14.02
C GLY A 51 -39.16 -19.98 12.50
N ARG A 52 -38.50 -18.94 11.97
CA ARG A 52 -38.34 -18.70 10.53
C ARG A 52 -36.88 -18.40 10.19
N MET A 53 -36.25 -19.32 9.46
CA MET A 53 -34.94 -19.10 8.84
C MET A 53 -35.04 -17.99 7.79
N THR A 54 -34.19 -16.97 7.92
CA THR A 54 -33.78 -16.14 6.78
C THR A 54 -32.31 -16.41 6.49
N MET A 55 -32.05 -17.23 5.47
CA MET A 55 -30.72 -17.36 4.89
C MET A 55 -30.42 -16.12 4.03
N PHE A 56 -29.41 -15.35 4.43
CA PHE A 56 -28.74 -14.42 3.53
C PHE A 56 -27.86 -15.22 2.55
N PRO A 57 -27.97 -15.04 1.22
CA PRO A 57 -27.13 -15.76 0.29
C PRO A 57 -25.69 -15.21 0.26
N ASN A 58 -24.75 -16.13 0.44
CA ASN A 58 -23.31 -16.02 0.25
C ASN A 58 -22.97 -15.74 -1.23
N PRO A 59 -22.09 -14.78 -1.57
CA PRO A 59 -21.74 -14.46 -2.95
C PRO A 59 -20.70 -15.44 -3.50
N ARG A 60 -21.15 -16.65 -3.86
CA ARG A 60 -20.42 -17.58 -4.73
C ARG A 60 -21.39 -18.26 -5.70
N TRP A 61 -22.01 -17.49 -6.58
CA TRP A 61 -22.85 -18.01 -7.67
C TRP A 61 -22.84 -17.07 -8.88
N ARG A 62 -21.71 -17.01 -9.59
CA ARG A 62 -21.63 -16.53 -10.99
C ARG A 62 -20.53 -17.28 -11.73
N ALA A 63 -20.79 -18.52 -12.10
CA ALA A 63 -19.97 -19.27 -13.06
C ALA A 63 -20.76 -20.32 -13.88
N ASP A 64 -21.94 -20.77 -13.43
CA ASP A 64 -22.60 -21.95 -14.04
C ASP A 64 -23.72 -21.66 -15.06
N ARG A 65 -23.89 -20.41 -15.53
CA ARG A 65 -24.94 -20.10 -16.53
C ARG A 65 -24.49 -20.13 -17.99
N ALA A 66 -23.19 -20.17 -18.27
CA ALA A 66 -22.69 -20.26 -19.64
C ALA A 66 -22.70 -21.70 -20.18
N ASP A 67 -22.45 -22.70 -19.32
CA ASP A 67 -22.34 -24.11 -19.73
C ASP A 67 -23.70 -24.78 -19.98
N ALA A 68 -24.77 -24.31 -19.32
CA ALA A 68 -26.12 -24.85 -19.51
C ALA A 68 -26.71 -24.50 -20.89
N CYS A 69 -26.36 -23.33 -21.45
CA CYS A 69 -26.83 -22.92 -22.77
C CYS A 69 -26.18 -23.74 -23.91
N TRP A 70 -24.92 -24.16 -23.75
CA TRP A 70 -24.23 -24.96 -24.77
C TRP A 70 -24.70 -26.42 -24.82
N ARG A 71 -25.03 -27.03 -23.68
CA ARG A 71 -25.50 -28.43 -23.64
C ARG A 71 -26.91 -28.62 -24.21
N ALA A 72 -27.78 -27.62 -24.07
CA ALA A 72 -29.15 -27.69 -24.60
C ALA A 72 -29.21 -27.63 -26.13
N LEU A 73 -28.28 -26.89 -26.77
CA LEU A 73 -28.23 -26.77 -28.24
C LEU A 73 -27.63 -28.00 -28.92
N TRP A 74 -26.75 -28.76 -28.25
CA TRP A 74 -26.15 -29.97 -28.82
C TRP A 74 -27.10 -31.17 -28.87
N HIS A 75 -28.01 -31.31 -27.89
CA HIS A 75 -28.92 -32.46 -27.81
C HIS A 75 -30.11 -32.41 -28.79
N ALA A 76 -30.42 -31.26 -29.38
CA ALA A 76 -31.51 -31.13 -30.35
C ALA A 76 -31.12 -31.50 -31.79
N ALA A 77 -29.82 -31.62 -32.10
CA ALA A 77 -29.34 -31.74 -33.47
C ALA A 77 -28.94 -33.16 -33.92
N VAL A 78 -28.77 -34.13 -32.99
CA VAL A 78 -28.18 -35.44 -33.35
C VAL A 78 -28.79 -36.61 -32.57
N VAL A 79 -30.06 -36.96 -32.83
CA VAL A 79 -30.56 -38.35 -32.64
C VAL A 79 -31.77 -38.61 -33.56
N PRO A 80 -31.69 -39.43 -34.61
CA PRO A 80 -32.87 -40.04 -35.22
C PRO A 80 -33.29 -41.25 -34.39
N ARG A 81 -34.54 -41.27 -33.91
CA ARG A 81 -35.14 -42.41 -33.22
C ARG A 81 -35.62 -43.42 -34.27
N ALA A 82 -35.01 -44.59 -34.32
CA ALA A 82 -35.49 -45.70 -35.15
C ALA A 82 -36.72 -46.35 -34.50
N SER A 83 -37.81 -46.49 -35.26
CA SER A 83 -38.88 -47.44 -34.96
C SER A 83 -39.20 -48.24 -36.21
N ASP A 84 -39.10 -49.55 -36.06
CA ASP A 84 -39.41 -50.56 -37.08
C ASP A 84 -40.93 -50.70 -37.25
N ASN A 85 -41.40 -50.77 -38.49
CA ASN A 85 -42.54 -51.59 -38.95
C ASN A 85 -42.89 -51.24 -40.41
N GLY A 86 -42.77 -52.25 -41.27
CA GLY A 86 -43.10 -52.15 -42.68
C GLY A 86 -44.58 -51.86 -42.95
N ARG A 87 -44.80 -50.92 -43.87
CA ARG A 87 -45.92 -50.88 -44.83
C ARG A 87 -45.57 -49.86 -45.91
N SER A 88 -45.61 -50.29 -47.17
CA SER A 88 -45.52 -49.44 -48.33
C SER A 88 -46.69 -48.45 -48.35
N VAL A 89 -46.39 -47.16 -48.29
CA VAL A 89 -47.34 -46.11 -48.64
C VAL A 89 -46.59 -44.99 -49.34
N ASN A 90 -46.99 -44.73 -50.58
CA ASN A 90 -46.50 -43.62 -51.40
C ASN A 90 -46.67 -42.29 -50.63
N PHE A 91 -45.56 -41.61 -50.35
CA PHE A 91 -45.54 -40.21 -49.92
C PHE A 91 -44.81 -39.37 -50.96
N LEU A 92 -45.41 -39.29 -52.15
CA LEU A 92 -45.31 -38.09 -52.99
C LEU A 92 -46.31 -37.08 -52.42
N GLN A 93 -45.90 -36.31 -51.40
CA GLN A 93 -46.50 -35.01 -51.08
C GLN A 93 -45.75 -34.35 -49.91
N ASN A 94 -45.50 -33.05 -50.07
CA ASN A 94 -45.01 -32.08 -49.08
C ASN A 94 -43.50 -31.91 -48.92
N ALA A 95 -42.82 -31.63 -50.03
CA ALA A 95 -41.60 -30.82 -50.04
C ALA A 95 -41.89 -29.45 -50.67
N LEU A 96 -42.84 -28.71 -50.08
CA LEU A 96 -42.97 -27.26 -50.30
C LEU A 96 -42.62 -26.57 -48.98
N MET A 97 -41.36 -26.73 -48.56
CA MET A 97 -40.77 -25.86 -47.55
C MET A 97 -40.66 -24.48 -48.16
N SER A 98 -41.56 -23.60 -47.74
CA SER A 98 -41.71 -22.23 -48.24
C SER A 98 -40.39 -21.45 -48.10
N PRO A 99 -39.85 -20.85 -49.17
CA PRO A 99 -38.62 -20.05 -49.12
C PRO A 99 -38.71 -18.85 -48.17
N ILE A 100 -39.91 -18.51 -47.71
CA ILE A 100 -40.19 -17.42 -46.78
C ILE A 100 -39.70 -17.75 -45.36
N VAL A 101 -39.76 -19.01 -44.92
CA VAL A 101 -39.39 -19.41 -43.53
C VAL A 101 -37.88 -19.42 -43.33
N HIS A 102 -37.11 -19.71 -44.39
CA HIS A 102 -35.65 -19.60 -44.37
C HIS A 102 -35.21 -18.13 -44.40
N MET A 103 -35.87 -17.26 -45.18
CA MET A 103 -35.46 -15.85 -45.23
C MET A 103 -35.62 -15.12 -43.88
N THR A 104 -36.67 -15.42 -43.12
CA THR A 104 -36.91 -14.81 -41.79
C THR A 104 -35.94 -15.30 -40.71
N THR A 105 -35.47 -16.55 -40.76
CA THR A 105 -34.49 -17.08 -39.80
C THR A 105 -33.10 -16.49 -40.01
N TRP A 106 -32.72 -16.21 -41.25
CA TRP A 106 -31.45 -15.54 -41.56
C TRP A 106 -31.47 -14.05 -41.18
N ILE A 107 -32.61 -13.35 -41.36
CA ILE A 107 -32.75 -11.94 -40.96
C ILE A 107 -32.73 -11.80 -39.42
N LEU A 108 -33.42 -12.68 -38.68
CA LEU A 108 -33.37 -12.70 -37.21
C LEU A 108 -31.98 -13.07 -36.67
N GLY A 109 -31.26 -14.00 -37.32
CA GLY A 109 -29.88 -14.35 -36.97
C GLY A 109 -28.90 -13.19 -37.19
N LEU A 110 -29.02 -12.48 -38.31
CA LEU A 110 -28.20 -11.30 -38.61
C LEU A 110 -28.51 -10.13 -37.67
N PHE A 111 -29.78 -9.92 -37.29
CA PHE A 111 -30.18 -8.90 -36.32
C PHE A 111 -29.66 -9.21 -34.90
N CYS A 112 -29.62 -10.49 -34.52
CA CYS A 112 -29.07 -10.93 -33.24
C CYS A 112 -27.54 -10.79 -33.19
N CYS A 113 -26.83 -11.14 -34.28
CA CYS A 113 -25.39 -10.89 -34.42
C CYS A 113 -25.04 -9.40 -34.44
N TRP A 114 -25.91 -8.55 -35.00
CA TRP A 114 -25.72 -7.10 -34.97
C TRP A 114 -25.92 -6.52 -33.55
N LEU A 115 -26.97 -6.97 -32.83
CA LEU A 115 -27.22 -6.58 -31.43
C LEU A 115 -26.12 -7.03 -30.45
N LEU A 116 -25.52 -8.21 -30.68
CA LEU A 116 -24.39 -8.71 -29.89
C LEU A 116 -23.08 -7.97 -30.18
N SER A 117 -22.94 -7.36 -31.36
CA SER A 117 -21.74 -6.60 -31.76
C SER A 117 -21.76 -5.14 -31.29
N SER A 118 -22.93 -4.62 -30.89
CA SER A 118 -23.10 -3.25 -30.38
C SER A 118 -22.94 -3.11 -28.85
N ALA A 119 -22.71 -4.21 -28.12
CA ALA A 119 -22.24 -4.13 -26.75
C ALA A 119 -20.74 -3.78 -26.79
N GLY A 120 -20.44 -2.49 -26.99
CA GLY A 120 -19.09 -1.98 -26.82
C GLY A 120 -18.56 -2.47 -25.49
N VAL A 121 -17.47 -3.24 -25.51
CA VAL A 121 -16.69 -3.53 -24.30
C VAL A 121 -16.37 -2.16 -23.71
N PRO A 122 -16.83 -1.81 -22.49
CA PRO A 122 -16.46 -0.54 -21.91
C PRO A 122 -14.94 -0.47 -21.96
N ALA A 123 -14.40 0.58 -22.58
CA ALA A 123 -12.97 0.80 -22.59
C ALA A 123 -12.52 0.71 -21.14
N GLN A 124 -11.73 -0.31 -20.82
CA GLN A 124 -11.25 -0.50 -19.47
C GLN A 124 -10.36 0.71 -19.22
N GLU A 125 -10.86 1.68 -18.43
CA GLU A 125 -10.06 2.83 -18.07
C GLU A 125 -8.72 2.32 -17.54
N ALA A 126 -7.62 2.81 -18.12
CA ALA A 126 -6.29 2.35 -17.78
C ALA A 126 -6.10 2.46 -16.25
N GLN A 127 -5.99 1.30 -15.61
CA GLN A 127 -5.93 1.21 -14.15
C GLN A 127 -4.53 1.56 -13.66
N PHE A 128 -4.45 2.31 -12.58
CA PHE A 128 -3.16 2.65 -11.98
C PHE A 128 -2.49 1.45 -11.31
N ASP A 129 -1.18 1.37 -11.47
CA ASP A 129 -0.30 0.69 -10.53
C ASP A 129 -0.03 1.66 -9.37
N ILE A 130 -0.67 1.41 -8.24
CA ILE A 130 -0.76 2.35 -7.12
C ILE A 130 0.32 2.08 -6.07
N TYR A 131 1.00 3.14 -5.66
CA TYR A 131 2.01 3.13 -4.60
C TYR A 131 1.67 4.12 -3.49
N VAL A 132 1.61 3.61 -2.27
CA VAL A 132 1.24 4.42 -1.09
C VAL A 132 2.49 4.96 -0.42
N LEU A 133 2.53 6.28 -0.21
CA LEU A 133 3.68 6.99 0.35
C LEU A 133 3.39 7.32 1.82
N MET A 134 3.94 6.55 2.75
CA MET A 134 3.63 6.63 4.19
C MET A 134 4.88 6.91 5.04
N GLY A 135 4.68 7.52 6.22
CA GLY A 135 5.74 7.81 7.16
C GLY A 135 5.72 9.26 7.64
N GLN A 136 6.90 9.85 7.88
CA GLN A 136 7.01 11.20 8.43
C GLN A 136 7.62 12.22 7.44
N SER A 137 8.29 13.25 7.93
CA SER A 137 8.76 14.39 7.16
C SER A 137 9.70 14.03 6.00
N ASN A 138 10.54 13.01 6.14
CA ASN A 138 11.44 12.57 5.07
C ASN A 138 10.72 11.75 3.97
N MET A 139 9.59 11.10 4.25
CA MET A 139 8.68 10.63 3.19
C MET A 139 7.93 11.80 2.55
N ALA A 140 7.42 12.70 3.40
CA ALA A 140 6.63 13.84 2.96
C ALA A 140 7.42 14.78 2.04
N GLY A 141 8.71 14.94 2.35
CA GLY A 141 9.65 15.77 1.62
C GLY A 141 9.80 17.16 2.24
N ARG A 142 11.04 17.56 2.49
CA ARG A 142 11.46 18.90 2.99
C ARG A 142 12.60 19.48 2.18
N GLY A 143 13.01 18.82 1.11
CA GLY A 143 14.04 19.34 0.21
C GLY A 143 13.57 20.62 -0.49
N GLU A 144 14.50 21.53 -0.77
CA GLU A 144 14.23 22.74 -1.52
C GLU A 144 13.77 22.46 -2.95
N ILE A 145 12.68 23.13 -3.38
CA ILE A 145 12.19 23.05 -4.76
C ILE A 145 12.94 24.08 -5.63
N THR A 146 14.11 23.67 -6.11
CA THR A 146 14.90 24.42 -7.12
C THR A 146 14.18 24.45 -8.48
N GLN A 147 14.74 25.18 -9.46
CA GLN A 147 14.18 25.20 -10.82
C GLN A 147 14.14 23.80 -11.46
N GLN A 148 15.18 22.99 -11.24
CA GLN A 148 15.26 21.61 -11.72
C GLN A 148 14.08 20.77 -11.18
N TYR A 149 13.86 20.79 -9.87
CA TYR A 149 12.79 20.00 -9.24
C TYR A 149 11.38 20.54 -9.51
N ARG A 150 11.24 21.84 -9.80
CA ARG A 150 9.97 22.43 -10.22
C ARG A 150 9.54 21.97 -11.62
N ALA A 151 10.50 21.70 -12.50
CA ALA A 151 10.25 21.26 -13.87
C ALA A 151 10.08 19.73 -14.01
N GLN A 152 10.34 18.97 -12.94
CA GLN A 152 10.27 17.51 -12.96
C GLN A 152 8.81 17.03 -12.98
N GLU A 153 8.45 16.28 -14.02
CA GLU A 153 7.17 15.59 -14.18
C GLU A 153 7.31 14.43 -15.18
N HIS A 154 6.31 13.54 -15.24
CA HIS A 154 6.23 12.49 -16.27
C HIS A 154 4.75 12.28 -16.64
N PRO A 155 4.42 12.09 -17.94
CA PRO A 155 3.03 12.00 -18.41
C PRO A 155 2.25 10.83 -17.81
N GLU A 156 2.92 9.73 -17.50
CA GLU A 156 2.29 8.52 -16.92
C GLU A 156 2.39 8.43 -15.39
N VAL A 157 2.81 9.50 -14.71
CA VAL A 157 2.89 9.54 -13.23
C VAL A 157 1.89 10.54 -12.67
N TYR A 158 0.97 10.02 -11.87
CA TYR A 158 -0.13 10.75 -11.27
C TYR A 158 -0.04 10.71 -9.74
N MET A 159 -0.65 11.68 -9.08
CA MET A 159 -0.81 11.70 -7.64
C MET A 159 -2.28 11.91 -7.26
N LEU A 160 -2.72 11.28 -6.18
CA LEU A 160 -4.01 11.59 -5.56
C LEU A 160 -3.85 12.85 -4.70
N ASN A 161 -4.44 13.97 -5.11
CA ASN A 161 -4.32 15.24 -4.39
C ASN A 161 -5.12 15.24 -3.06
N LYS A 162 -5.16 16.37 -2.35
CA LYS A 162 -5.87 16.48 -1.06
C LYS A 162 -7.40 16.46 -1.23
N GLU A 163 -7.90 16.85 -2.40
CA GLU A 163 -9.30 16.78 -2.82
C GLU A 163 -9.73 15.37 -3.30
N LEU A 164 -8.82 14.39 -3.28
CA LEU A 164 -9.04 13.01 -3.77
C LEU A 164 -9.21 12.92 -5.30
N GLU A 165 -8.56 13.81 -6.04
CA GLU A 165 -8.53 13.83 -7.50
C GLU A 165 -7.16 13.37 -8.00
N TRP A 166 -7.16 12.58 -9.08
CA TRP A 166 -5.92 12.21 -9.78
C TRP A 166 -5.45 13.37 -10.66
N VAL A 167 -4.24 13.87 -10.37
CA VAL A 167 -3.59 14.94 -11.14
C VAL A 167 -2.18 14.51 -11.54
N ARG A 168 -1.60 15.13 -12.57
CA ARG A 168 -0.19 14.90 -12.90
C ARG A 168 0.70 15.19 -11.69
N ALA A 169 1.57 14.24 -11.36
CA ALA A 169 2.41 14.32 -10.18
C ALA A 169 3.49 15.40 -10.35
N ARG A 170 3.65 16.25 -9.34
CA ARG A 170 4.68 17.29 -9.24
C ARG A 170 5.03 17.58 -7.79
N HIS A 171 6.20 18.17 -7.53
CA HIS A 171 6.52 18.62 -6.18
C HIS A 171 5.69 19.86 -5.75
N PRO A 172 5.34 19.98 -4.46
CA PRO A 172 5.41 18.93 -3.44
C PRO A 172 4.28 17.90 -3.60
N LEU A 173 4.59 16.62 -3.37
CA LEU A 173 3.56 15.56 -3.40
C LEU A 173 2.69 15.56 -2.13
N HIS A 174 3.30 15.86 -0.99
CA HIS A 174 2.59 15.87 0.29
C HIS A 174 2.13 17.27 0.66
N PHE A 175 1.03 17.33 1.40
CA PHE A 175 0.37 18.55 1.85
C PHE A 175 0.15 18.56 3.37
N ASP A 176 0.94 17.75 4.10
CA ASP A 176 0.85 17.62 5.56
C ASP A 176 1.21 18.93 6.29
N LYS A 177 2.21 19.65 5.79
CA LYS A 177 2.65 20.95 6.29
C LYS A 177 2.92 21.89 5.11
N PRO A 178 1.89 22.53 4.53
CA PRO A 178 1.99 23.27 3.28
C PRO A 178 3.05 24.37 3.23
N LYS A 179 3.42 24.95 4.38
CA LYS A 179 4.45 26.01 4.47
C LYS A 179 5.88 25.51 4.25
N ILE A 180 6.13 24.20 4.43
CA ILE A 180 7.47 23.61 4.40
C ILE A 180 7.54 22.31 3.58
N ALA A 181 6.44 21.90 2.96
CA ALA A 181 6.42 20.75 2.07
C ALA A 181 7.27 21.04 0.83
N GLY A 182 8.14 20.11 0.46
CA GLY A 182 9.15 20.32 -0.57
C GLY A 182 9.35 19.11 -1.48
N VAL A 183 10.57 18.98 -1.99
CA VAL A 183 11.03 17.76 -2.68
C VAL A 183 10.98 16.60 -1.70
N GLY A 184 10.46 15.47 -2.17
CA GLY A 184 10.34 14.20 -1.45
C GLY A 184 10.63 13.04 -2.40
N LEU A 185 10.86 11.84 -1.86
CA LEU A 185 11.33 10.69 -2.66
C LEU A 185 10.29 10.15 -3.66
N GLY A 186 9.00 10.44 -3.45
CA GLY A 186 7.91 9.80 -4.18
C GLY A 186 7.86 10.10 -5.69
N LEU A 187 8.25 11.30 -6.13
CA LEU A 187 8.16 11.66 -7.55
C LEU A 187 9.26 10.97 -8.35
N ALA A 188 10.49 11.00 -7.85
CA ALA A 188 11.62 10.27 -8.43
C ALA A 188 11.35 8.76 -8.48
N PHE A 189 10.76 8.20 -7.41
CA PHE A 189 10.27 6.82 -7.41
C PHE A 189 9.28 6.55 -8.55
N GLY A 190 8.23 7.38 -8.67
CA GLY A 190 7.18 7.16 -9.66
C GLY A 190 7.69 7.28 -11.09
N ILE A 191 8.58 8.24 -11.35
CA ILE A 191 9.23 8.42 -12.65
C ILE A 191 10.07 7.19 -13.00
N ALA A 192 10.94 6.74 -12.08
CA ALA A 192 11.76 5.56 -12.32
C ALA A 192 10.93 4.30 -12.61
N MET A 193 9.82 4.10 -11.89
CA MET A 193 8.90 2.98 -12.17
C MET A 193 8.22 3.09 -13.53
N ALA A 194 7.82 4.30 -13.96
CA ALA A 194 7.18 4.52 -15.26
C ALA A 194 8.18 4.38 -16.43
N GLU A 195 9.42 4.82 -16.25
CA GLU A 195 10.47 4.69 -17.26
C GLU A 195 10.88 3.23 -17.48
N ALA A 196 10.86 2.41 -16.42
CA ALA A 196 11.20 0.99 -16.51
C ALA A 196 10.09 0.14 -17.18
N ASP A 197 8.84 0.62 -17.18
CA ASP A 197 7.71 -0.04 -17.82
C ASP A 197 6.73 1.00 -18.41
N PRO A 198 6.98 1.47 -19.65
CA PRO A 198 6.23 2.57 -20.26
C PRO A 198 4.74 2.30 -20.51
N ASP A 199 4.31 1.04 -20.43
CA ASP A 199 2.90 0.66 -20.60
C ASP A 199 2.08 0.89 -19.32
N LYS A 200 2.74 1.17 -18.18
CA LYS A 200 2.08 1.36 -16.89
C LYS A 200 1.80 2.81 -16.56
N LYS A 201 0.61 3.04 -15.99
CA LYS A 201 0.26 4.29 -15.32
C LYS A 201 0.54 4.19 -13.83
N ILE A 202 1.39 5.06 -13.32
CA ILE A 202 1.79 5.06 -11.92
C ILE A 202 0.91 6.01 -11.13
N GLY A 203 0.27 5.49 -10.07
CA GLY A 203 -0.55 6.27 -9.15
C GLY A 203 0.11 6.43 -7.79
N LEU A 204 0.55 7.63 -7.42
CA LEU A 204 1.13 7.94 -6.13
C LEU A 204 0.06 8.39 -5.13
N VAL A 205 0.06 7.83 -3.92
CA VAL A 205 -0.90 8.19 -2.87
C VAL A 205 -0.15 8.78 -1.67
N PRO A 206 0.02 10.12 -1.61
CA PRO A 206 0.66 10.81 -0.49
C PRO A 206 -0.14 10.63 0.79
N CYS A 207 0.47 10.06 1.82
CA CYS A 207 -0.16 9.79 3.11
C CYS A 207 0.75 10.15 4.31
N ALA A 208 2.01 10.54 4.10
CA ALA A 208 2.93 10.83 5.19
C ALA A 208 2.53 12.08 6.00
N VAL A 209 2.86 12.06 7.29
CA VAL A 209 2.55 13.13 8.25
C VAL A 209 3.80 13.43 9.10
N GLY A 210 4.39 14.60 8.91
CA GLY A 210 5.63 14.99 9.56
C GLY A 210 5.51 15.17 11.08
N GLY A 211 6.45 14.58 11.82
CA GLY A 211 6.52 14.63 13.28
C GLY A 211 5.86 13.45 14.00
N THR A 212 5.20 12.56 13.26
CA THR A 212 4.50 11.40 13.84
C THR A 212 5.47 10.29 14.23
N ARG A 213 5.16 9.60 15.33
CA ARG A 213 5.80 8.35 15.75
C ARG A 213 5.00 7.16 15.27
N ILE A 214 5.59 5.97 15.30
CA ILE A 214 4.89 4.73 14.91
C ILE A 214 3.64 4.45 15.76
N ALA A 215 3.57 5.00 16.98
CA ALA A 215 2.41 4.92 17.85
C ALA A 215 1.15 5.58 17.24
N GLN A 216 1.30 6.63 16.42
CA GLN A 216 0.20 7.28 15.70
C GLN A 216 -0.25 6.49 14.45
N TRP A 217 0.47 5.45 14.06
CA TRP A 217 0.14 4.60 12.89
C TRP A 217 -0.68 3.36 13.30
N LYS A 218 -1.64 3.56 14.21
CA LYS A 218 -2.57 2.56 14.73
C LYS A 218 -4.03 3.03 14.53
N PRO A 219 -5.00 2.11 14.39
CA PRO A 219 -6.41 2.48 14.28
C PRO A 219 -6.88 3.37 15.43
N GLY A 220 -7.54 4.48 15.10
CA GLY A 220 -8.09 5.43 16.07
C GLY A 220 -7.06 6.32 16.77
N ALA A 221 -5.76 6.14 16.52
CA ALA A 221 -4.74 6.98 17.15
C ALA A 221 -4.83 8.41 16.62
N PHE A 222 -4.87 9.38 17.54
CA PHE A 222 -4.89 10.81 17.23
C PHE A 222 -3.50 11.41 17.49
N ASP A 223 -3.03 12.24 16.58
CA ASP A 223 -1.85 13.07 16.79
C ASP A 223 -2.28 14.49 17.19
N GLU A 224 -1.97 14.90 18.42
CA GLU A 224 -2.35 16.21 18.94
C GLU A 224 -1.64 17.37 18.23
N THR A 225 -0.43 17.14 17.71
CA THR A 225 0.39 18.20 17.10
C THR A 225 -0.10 18.53 15.69
N THR A 226 -0.41 17.51 14.90
CA THR A 226 -0.93 17.67 13.54
C THR A 226 -2.45 17.74 13.48
N ARG A 227 -3.13 17.36 14.57
CA ARG A 227 -4.60 17.27 14.68
C ARG A 227 -5.19 16.33 13.62
N THR A 228 -4.52 15.21 13.39
CA THR A 228 -4.90 14.21 12.38
C THR A 228 -4.96 12.82 12.99
N HIS A 229 -5.50 11.86 12.21
CA HIS A 229 -5.46 10.44 12.53
C HIS A 229 -4.61 9.73 11.47
N PRO A 230 -3.26 9.72 11.57
CA PRO A 230 -2.40 9.38 10.44
C PRO A 230 -2.71 8.04 9.77
N TYR A 231 -2.97 6.99 10.57
CA TYR A 231 -3.38 5.69 10.04
C TYR A 231 -4.75 5.73 9.35
N ASP A 232 -5.77 6.26 10.03
CA ASP A 232 -7.13 6.26 9.51
C ASP A 232 -7.27 7.15 8.26
N ASP A 233 -6.57 8.28 8.24
CA ASP A 233 -6.49 9.20 7.10
C ASP A 233 -5.83 8.51 5.90
N ALA A 234 -4.73 7.77 6.12
CA ALA A 234 -4.10 6.99 5.07
C ALA A 234 -5.03 5.88 4.55
N VAL A 235 -5.72 5.14 5.43
CA VAL A 235 -6.66 4.08 5.01
C VAL A 235 -7.79 4.64 4.15
N ARG A 236 -8.34 5.83 4.47
CA ARG A 236 -9.36 6.47 3.62
C ARG A 236 -8.81 6.76 2.22
N ARG A 237 -7.59 7.31 2.13
CA ARG A 237 -6.95 7.63 0.84
C ARG A 237 -6.59 6.39 0.04
N ILE A 238 -6.11 5.32 0.69
CA ILE A 238 -5.83 4.03 0.05
C ILE A 238 -7.11 3.45 -0.55
N ARG A 239 -8.21 3.42 0.21
CA ARG A 239 -9.50 2.90 -0.28
C ARG A 239 -10.06 3.71 -1.43
N GLU A 240 -9.87 5.03 -1.42
CA GLU A 240 -10.24 5.88 -2.55
C GLU A 240 -9.43 5.53 -3.80
N ALA A 241 -8.10 5.45 -3.65
CA ALA A 241 -7.21 5.12 -4.76
C ALA A 241 -7.53 3.76 -5.38
N MET A 242 -7.87 2.75 -4.57
CA MET A 242 -8.25 1.40 -5.02
C MET A 242 -9.47 1.35 -5.95
N LYS A 243 -10.26 2.43 -6.06
CA LYS A 243 -11.34 2.51 -7.06
C LYS A 243 -10.82 2.68 -8.49
N HIS A 244 -9.56 3.12 -8.65
CA HIS A 244 -8.96 3.50 -9.93
C HIS A 244 -7.74 2.64 -10.31
N GLY A 245 -7.41 1.63 -9.52
CA GLY A 245 -6.25 0.79 -9.77
C GLY A 245 -5.95 -0.20 -8.65
N THR A 246 -4.80 -0.87 -8.76
CA THR A 246 -4.36 -1.89 -7.81
C THR A 246 -3.20 -1.37 -6.99
N VAL A 247 -3.25 -1.53 -5.66
CA VAL A 247 -2.11 -1.20 -4.80
C VAL A 247 -1.02 -2.24 -5.00
N LYS A 248 0.10 -1.79 -5.60
CA LYS A 248 1.27 -2.60 -5.94
C LYS A 248 2.32 -2.60 -4.84
N GLY A 249 2.39 -1.55 -4.03
CA GLY A 249 3.34 -1.51 -2.94
C GLY A 249 3.18 -0.31 -2.01
N ILE A 250 3.88 -0.38 -0.89
CA ILE A 250 3.93 0.69 0.10
C ILE A 250 5.37 1.12 0.30
N LEU A 251 5.59 2.42 0.26
CA LEU A 251 6.83 3.05 0.63
C LEU A 251 6.65 3.61 2.04
N TRP A 252 7.57 3.25 2.93
CA TRP A 252 7.59 3.68 4.31
C TRP A 252 8.90 4.36 4.63
N HIS A 253 8.84 5.61 5.10
CA HIS A 253 10.03 6.31 5.59
C HIS A 253 9.72 7.04 6.88
N GLN A 254 10.08 6.41 7.99
CA GLN A 254 9.86 6.92 9.34
C GLN A 254 10.78 6.23 10.34
N GLY A 255 11.09 6.92 11.44
CA GLY A 255 11.77 6.33 12.59
C GLY A 255 12.50 7.34 13.45
N GLU A 256 12.73 8.55 12.96
CA GLU A 256 13.47 9.60 13.64
C GLU A 256 12.82 9.94 14.99
N GLY A 257 11.49 9.93 15.05
CA GLY A 257 10.71 10.12 16.28
C GLY A 257 10.82 8.98 17.30
N ASP A 258 11.21 7.78 16.84
CA ASP A 258 11.24 6.52 17.60
C ASP A 258 12.66 5.96 17.79
N ARG A 259 13.69 6.62 17.27
CA ARG A 259 15.09 6.13 17.27
C ARG A 259 15.63 5.71 18.64
N LYS A 260 15.15 6.35 19.71
CA LYS A 260 15.54 6.03 21.10
C LYS A 260 14.83 4.79 21.67
N SER A 261 13.84 4.27 20.95
CA SER A 261 13.01 3.13 21.30
C SER A 261 13.05 2.06 20.21
N ALA A 262 14.18 1.94 19.50
CA ALA A 262 14.36 1.05 18.34
C ALA A 262 13.95 -0.40 18.62
N ALA A 263 14.25 -0.94 19.81
CA ALA A 263 13.88 -2.30 20.19
C ALA A 263 12.36 -2.58 20.12
N ALA A 264 11.52 -1.58 20.38
CA ALA A 264 10.05 -1.70 20.30
C ALA A 264 9.49 -1.36 18.92
N TYR A 265 10.32 -0.88 17.99
CA TYR A 265 9.89 -0.35 16.71
C TYR A 265 9.47 -1.46 15.74
N LEU A 266 10.34 -2.44 15.53
CA LEU A 266 10.14 -3.46 14.49
C LEU A 266 8.87 -4.30 14.68
N PRO A 267 8.50 -4.75 15.90
CA PRO A 267 7.21 -5.40 16.12
C PRO A 267 6.02 -4.53 15.72
N GLN A 268 6.03 -3.23 16.05
CA GLN A 268 4.96 -2.30 15.69
C GLN A 268 4.87 -2.07 14.18
N LEU A 269 6.02 -2.05 13.48
CA LEU A 269 6.05 -1.94 12.02
C LEU A 269 5.49 -3.20 11.35
N ILE A 270 5.81 -4.38 11.86
CA ILE A 270 5.25 -5.64 11.35
C ILE A 270 3.73 -5.69 11.51
N GLU A 271 3.21 -5.24 12.66
CA GLU A 271 1.77 -5.12 12.86
C GLU A 271 1.11 -4.13 11.88
N LEU A 272 1.77 -2.98 11.61
CA LEU A 272 1.32 -2.01 10.62
C LEU A 272 1.27 -2.64 9.22
N ILE A 273 2.31 -3.36 8.82
CA ILE A 273 2.37 -4.07 7.53
C ILE A 273 1.21 -5.06 7.41
N GLY A 274 0.95 -5.87 8.45
CA GLY A 274 -0.16 -6.82 8.46
C GLY A 274 -1.53 -6.15 8.29
N ARG A 275 -1.74 -5.01 8.97
CA ARG A 275 -2.97 -4.21 8.80
C ARG A 275 -3.11 -3.65 7.38
N LEU A 276 -2.04 -3.11 6.82
CA LEU A 276 -2.07 -2.54 5.46
C LEU A 276 -2.35 -3.62 4.41
N ARG A 277 -1.71 -4.79 4.52
CA ARG A 277 -2.01 -5.97 3.68
C ARG A 277 -3.47 -6.41 3.76
N THR A 278 -4.07 -6.32 4.94
CA THR A 278 -5.50 -6.58 5.13
C THR A 278 -6.36 -5.52 4.45
N VAL A 279 -6.03 -4.24 4.61
CA VAL A 279 -6.75 -3.11 3.97
C VAL A 279 -6.73 -3.22 2.44
N THR A 280 -5.58 -3.58 1.87
CA THR A 280 -5.39 -3.70 0.42
C THR A 280 -5.79 -5.06 -0.12
N GLN A 281 -6.22 -6.00 0.72
CA GLN A 281 -6.56 -7.38 0.35
C GLN A 281 -5.42 -8.11 -0.39
N ASN A 282 -4.18 -7.82 0.00
CA ASN A 282 -2.98 -8.41 -0.59
C ASN A 282 -2.02 -8.84 0.53
N ASP A 283 -2.06 -10.12 0.90
CA ASP A 283 -1.24 -10.72 1.96
C ASP A 283 0.26 -10.73 1.64
N LYS A 284 0.60 -10.60 0.35
CA LYS A 284 1.96 -10.50 -0.16
C LYS A 284 2.27 -9.09 -0.66
N LEU A 285 1.58 -8.04 -0.21
CA LEU A 285 1.89 -6.69 -0.68
C LEU A 285 3.37 -6.33 -0.40
N PRO A 286 4.15 -5.94 -1.42
CA PRO A 286 5.48 -5.38 -1.25
C PRO A 286 5.49 -4.18 -0.31
N PHE A 287 6.45 -4.16 0.60
CA PHE A 287 6.65 -3.06 1.53
C PHE A 287 8.14 -2.69 1.59
N VAL A 288 8.46 -1.47 1.16
CA VAL A 288 9.84 -0.97 1.18
C VAL A 288 9.96 0.08 2.27
N ALA A 289 10.82 -0.20 3.25
CA ALA A 289 11.23 0.76 4.27
C ALA A 289 12.57 1.41 3.90
N GLY A 290 12.93 2.50 4.56
CA GLY A 290 14.21 3.18 4.36
C GLY A 290 14.92 3.39 5.69
N GLU A 291 16.24 3.34 5.65
CA GLU A 291 17.07 3.74 6.78
C GLU A 291 16.97 5.24 7.03
N LEU A 292 17.12 5.62 8.30
CA LEU A 292 17.31 7.02 8.68
C LEU A 292 18.66 7.51 8.15
N GLY A 293 18.79 8.83 7.97
CA GLY A 293 20.02 9.42 7.44
C GLY A 293 21.26 9.05 8.24
N ARG A 294 22.25 8.42 7.58
CA ARG A 294 23.52 8.01 8.20
C ARG A 294 24.41 9.17 8.64
N TYR A 295 24.10 10.41 8.22
CA TYR A 295 24.79 11.62 8.69
C TYR A 295 24.63 11.88 10.20
N MET A 296 23.70 11.21 10.89
CA MET A 296 23.57 11.27 12.35
C MET A 296 23.97 9.94 13.01
N LYS A 297 25.00 9.96 13.87
CA LYS A 297 25.39 8.79 14.68
C LYS A 297 24.26 8.23 15.54
N SER A 298 23.35 9.10 16.01
CA SER A 298 22.20 8.65 16.80
C SER A 298 21.20 7.76 16.04
N HIS A 299 21.36 7.62 14.72
CA HIS A 299 20.53 6.76 13.89
C HIS A 299 21.10 5.35 13.72
N GLU A 300 22.38 5.12 14.03
CA GLU A 300 23.06 3.84 13.77
C GLU A 300 22.33 2.65 14.38
N HIS A 301 22.00 2.72 15.68
CA HIS A 301 21.28 1.64 16.36
C HIS A 301 19.90 1.38 15.74
N PHE A 302 19.17 2.43 15.37
CA PHE A 302 17.88 2.26 14.71
C PHE A 302 18.03 1.61 13.33
N ASN A 303 19.02 2.04 12.54
CA ASN A 303 19.29 1.47 11.23
C ASN A 303 19.70 -0.01 11.32
N THR A 304 20.46 -0.40 12.35
CA THR A 304 20.73 -1.82 12.63
C THR A 304 19.45 -2.61 12.88
N VAL A 305 18.49 -2.05 13.63
CA VAL A 305 17.22 -2.73 13.92
C VAL A 305 16.31 -2.81 12.70
N ILE A 306 16.15 -1.72 11.94
CA ILE A 306 15.24 -1.72 10.79
C ILE A 306 15.75 -2.62 9.67
N ALA A 307 17.08 -2.79 9.53
CA ALA A 307 17.69 -3.70 8.55
C ALA A 307 17.26 -5.18 8.72
N ASP A 308 16.80 -5.58 9.92
CA ASP A 308 16.28 -6.93 10.18
C ASP A 308 14.87 -7.16 9.60
N LEU A 309 14.17 -6.11 9.13
CA LEU A 309 12.79 -6.21 8.63
C LEU A 309 12.56 -7.34 7.60
N PRO A 310 13.39 -7.53 6.56
CA PRO A 310 13.20 -8.57 5.56
C PRO A 310 13.31 -10.00 6.11
N ALA A 311 14.07 -10.19 7.20
CA ALA A 311 14.18 -11.48 7.88
C ALA A 311 12.96 -11.79 8.76
N ARG A 312 12.15 -10.77 9.09
CA ARG A 312 11.05 -10.86 10.05
C ARG A 312 9.66 -10.87 9.42
N THR A 313 9.54 -10.34 8.21
CA THR A 313 8.29 -10.37 7.44
C THR A 313 8.60 -10.45 5.94
N SER A 314 7.92 -11.37 5.26
CA SER A 314 8.14 -11.66 3.85
C SER A 314 7.75 -10.48 2.96
N ASN A 315 8.29 -10.47 1.73
CA ASN A 315 8.06 -9.44 0.72
C ASN A 315 8.27 -8.00 1.21
N THR A 316 9.37 -7.81 1.94
CA THR A 316 9.80 -6.50 2.41
C THR A 316 11.26 -6.25 2.09
N ALA A 317 11.63 -4.98 1.96
CA ALA A 317 12.99 -4.54 1.72
C ALA A 317 13.30 -3.29 2.55
N VAL A 318 14.59 -3.05 2.78
CA VAL A 318 15.09 -1.84 3.44
C VAL A 318 16.11 -1.18 2.51
N VAL A 319 15.90 0.10 2.23
CA VAL A 319 16.74 0.89 1.35
C VAL A 319 17.80 1.65 2.15
N SER A 320 19.04 1.60 1.64
CA SER A 320 20.18 2.25 2.25
C SER A 320 20.13 3.78 2.11
N SER A 321 20.42 4.50 3.20
CA SER A 321 20.64 5.95 3.19
C SER A 321 22.13 6.36 3.06
N GLU A 322 23.00 5.43 2.67
CA GLU A 322 24.44 5.69 2.51
C GLU A 322 24.73 6.70 1.41
N GLY A 323 25.68 7.60 1.68
CA GLY A 323 26.07 8.68 0.76
C GLY A 323 25.07 9.83 0.68
N LEU A 324 23.93 9.74 1.37
CA LEU A 324 22.92 10.79 1.38
C LEU A 324 23.24 11.86 2.42
N THR A 325 22.88 13.11 2.10
CA THR A 325 23.12 14.31 2.90
C THR A 325 21.81 14.95 3.36
N HIS A 326 21.92 16.03 4.14
CA HIS A 326 20.80 16.71 4.75
C HIS A 326 20.80 18.20 4.39
N THR A 327 19.65 18.85 4.56
CA THR A 327 19.42 20.28 4.27
C THR A 327 20.25 21.28 5.09
N GLY A 328 21.17 20.81 5.94
CA GLY A 328 21.86 21.62 6.96
C GLY A 328 21.24 21.55 8.37
N ASP A 329 20.02 21.04 8.53
CA ASP A 329 19.31 21.01 9.83
C ASP A 329 19.58 19.74 10.70
N GLY A 330 20.40 18.82 10.20
CA GLY A 330 20.73 17.55 10.87
C GLY A 330 19.59 16.53 10.94
N THR A 331 18.49 16.72 10.21
CA THR A 331 17.30 15.85 10.29
C THR A 331 16.69 15.50 8.94
N HIS A 332 16.56 16.46 8.02
CA HIS A 332 15.87 16.24 6.76
C HIS A 332 16.85 16.07 5.61
N PHE A 333 16.64 15.01 4.80
CA PHE A 333 17.39 14.84 3.56
C PHE A 333 17.20 16.04 2.64
N ASP A 334 18.27 16.43 1.94
CA ASP A 334 18.17 17.44 0.88
C ASP A 334 17.49 16.87 -0.38
N SER A 335 17.25 17.75 -1.37
CA SER A 335 16.51 17.39 -2.57
C SER A 335 17.21 16.33 -3.42
N ASP A 336 18.52 16.44 -3.60
CA ASP A 336 19.32 15.48 -4.38
C ASP A 336 19.33 14.11 -3.70
N SER A 337 19.46 14.10 -2.37
CA SER A 337 19.39 12.88 -1.57
C SER A 337 18.02 12.23 -1.60
N LEU A 338 16.94 13.01 -1.59
CA LEU A 338 15.57 12.48 -1.70
C LEU A 338 15.27 11.95 -3.10
N HIS A 339 15.79 12.60 -4.14
CA HIS A 339 15.70 12.13 -5.52
C HIS A 339 16.40 10.78 -5.68
N GLU A 340 17.65 10.69 -5.23
CA GLU A 340 18.44 9.44 -5.23
C GLU A 340 17.77 8.35 -4.38
N LEU A 341 17.29 8.69 -3.17
CA LEU A 341 16.58 7.74 -2.34
C LEU A 341 15.31 7.21 -3.04
N GLY A 342 14.59 8.07 -3.76
CA GLY A 342 13.43 7.67 -4.57
C GLY A 342 13.76 6.59 -5.61
N LYS A 343 14.89 6.72 -6.31
CA LYS A 343 15.37 5.70 -7.24
C LYS A 343 15.69 4.37 -6.55
N ARG A 344 16.38 4.42 -5.40
CA ARG A 344 16.69 3.22 -4.62
C ARG A 344 15.42 2.50 -4.12
N TYR A 345 14.38 3.26 -3.74
CA TYR A 345 13.07 2.70 -3.44
C TYR A 345 12.42 2.02 -4.67
N ALA A 346 12.56 2.62 -5.86
CA ALA A 346 12.01 2.06 -7.10
C ALA A 346 12.70 0.74 -7.45
N GLN A 347 14.02 0.69 -7.38
CA GLN A 347 14.80 -0.53 -7.58
C GLN A 347 14.43 -1.64 -6.60
N ALA A 348 14.29 -1.33 -5.31
CA ALA A 348 13.87 -2.31 -4.31
C ALA A 348 12.44 -2.81 -4.56
N MET A 349 11.52 -1.90 -4.89
CA MET A 349 10.13 -2.24 -5.17
C MET A 349 9.99 -3.14 -6.41
N ALA A 350 10.65 -2.78 -7.52
CA ALA A 350 10.66 -3.56 -8.75
C ALA A 350 11.16 -5.00 -8.52
N ARG A 351 12.22 -5.16 -7.71
CA ARG A 351 12.72 -6.50 -7.32
C ARG A 351 11.69 -7.32 -6.55
N LEU A 352 10.97 -6.71 -5.60
CA LEU A 352 9.90 -7.39 -4.85
C LEU A 352 8.70 -7.77 -5.74
N LEU A 353 8.44 -6.96 -6.78
CA LEU A 353 7.38 -7.21 -7.75
C LEU A 353 7.78 -8.18 -8.86
N ASN A 354 9.06 -8.52 -9.00
CA ASN A 354 9.64 -9.20 -10.18
C ASN A 354 9.37 -8.44 -11.49
N GLU A 355 9.44 -7.12 -11.44
CA GLU A 355 9.28 -6.21 -12.57
C GLU A 355 10.64 -5.69 -13.07
N PRO A 356 10.73 -5.08 -14.27
CA PRO A 356 11.95 -4.45 -14.75
C PRO A 356 12.52 -3.49 -13.70
N VAL A 357 13.80 -3.67 -13.36
CA VAL A 357 14.48 -2.85 -12.34
C VAL A 357 14.95 -1.55 -13.01
N PRO A 358 14.49 -0.37 -12.56
CA PRO A 358 14.96 0.90 -13.09
C PRO A 358 16.46 1.09 -12.89
N GLU A 359 17.14 1.72 -13.85
CA GLU A 359 18.59 2.02 -13.77
C GLU A 359 18.94 3.04 -12.68
#